data_AF-A0A927GY53-F1
#
_entry.id   AF-A0A927GY53-F1
#
_cell.length_a   1.000
_cell.length_b   1.000
_cell.length_c   1.000
_cell.angle_alpha   90.00
_cell.angle_beta   90.00
_cell.angle_gamma   90.00
#
_symmetry.space_group_name_H-M   'P 1'
#
loop_
_entity.id
_entity.type
_entity.pdbx_description
1 polymer ?
#
loop_
_entity_poly.entity_id
_entity_poly.type
_entity_poly.pdbx_seq_one_letter_code
_entity_poly.pdbx_strand_id
1 'polypeptide(L)'
;MPDGVWQVILAAVLSNAVALGVLGFLFKALIGHFLDKDVAQYKSKLEAANLRLQIAYGGIFERQANAILELYSKVLELEHGAGSSEIKDPQGWNDYKESIQKAAAFYHEQRVLLPYDLDKAVLDTIQNAHEVLASSTCGEVPSDVINNFRAAKDATLYAMRKLLSVGVSSNEK
;
A
#
# COMPACT_ATOMS: atom_id res chain seq x y z
N MET A 1 16.03 63.15 59.69
CA MET A 1 15.52 62.61 58.40
C MET A 1 14.00 62.63 58.49
N PRO A 2 13.26 63.10 57.47
CA PRO A 2 11.83 63.28 57.62
C PRO A 2 11.11 61.93 57.56
N ASP A 3 10.22 61.68 58.53
CA ASP A 3 9.52 60.41 58.77
C ASP A 3 8.61 59.95 57.60
N GLY A 4 8.37 60.82 56.61
CA GLY A 4 7.60 60.51 55.40
C GLY A 4 8.40 59.83 54.27
N VAL A 5 9.74 59.89 54.28
CA VAL A 5 10.56 59.35 53.17
C VAL A 5 10.45 57.82 53.08
N TRP A 6 10.41 57.12 54.21
CA TRP A 6 10.27 55.67 54.26
C TRP A 6 8.90 55.17 53.76
N GLN A 7 7.83 55.93 54.02
CA GLN A 7 6.50 55.59 53.52
C GLN A 7 6.41 55.71 52.00
N VAL A 8 7.02 56.74 51.41
CA VAL A 8 7.07 56.94 49.95
C VAL A 8 7.88 55.83 49.28
N ILE A 9 9.02 55.44 49.87
CA ILE A 9 9.85 54.34 49.35
C ILE A 9 9.09 53.00 49.41
N LEU A 10 8.42 52.70 50.52
CA LEU A 10 7.63 51.47 50.67
C LEU A 10 6.46 51.40 49.68
N ALA A 11 5.73 52.51 49.49
CA ALA A 11 4.64 52.59 48.51
C ALA A 11 5.16 52.41 47.07
N ALA A 12 6.30 53.01 46.73
CA ALA A 12 6.94 52.85 45.42
C ALA A 12 7.37 51.39 45.18
N VAL A 13 7.99 50.73 46.17
CA VAL A 13 8.42 49.33 46.07
C VAL A 13 7.21 48.38 45.95
N LEU A 14 6.15 48.59 46.73
CA LEU A 14 4.94 47.77 46.67
C LEU A 14 4.20 47.94 45.33
N SER A 15 4.06 49.18 44.84
CA SER A 15 3.43 49.43 43.54
C SER A 15 4.17 48.78 42.37
N ASN A 16 5.51 48.82 42.39
CA ASN A 16 6.35 48.16 41.40
C ASN A 16 6.28 46.63 41.52
N ALA A 17 6.23 46.08 42.74
CA ALA A 17 6.08 44.64 42.96
C ALA A 17 4.75 44.10 42.42
N VAL A 18 3.65 44.83 42.63
CA VAL A 18 2.33 44.48 42.07
C VAL A 18 2.37 44.56 40.53
N ALA A 19 2.96 45.61 39.96
CA ALA A 19 3.10 45.76 38.52
C ALA A 19 3.90 44.60 37.90
N LEU A 20 5.02 44.20 38.52
CA LEU A 20 5.82 43.05 38.10
C LEU A 20 5.07 41.72 38.25
N GLY A 21 4.26 41.58 39.30
CA GLY A 21 3.40 40.40 39.48
C GLY A 21 2.37 40.25 38.38
N VAL A 22 1.69 41.35 38.01
CA VAL A 22 0.75 41.38 36.88
C VAL A 22 1.47 41.09 35.56
N LEU A 23 2.64 41.69 35.33
CA LEU A 23 3.44 41.45 34.13
C LEU A 23 3.88 39.98 34.01
N GLY A 24 4.33 39.39 35.12
CA GLY A 24 4.69 37.97 35.17
C GLY A 24 3.50 37.04 34.92
N PHE A 25 2.33 37.37 35.47
CA PHE A 25 1.10 36.62 35.21
C PHE A 25 0.67 36.70 33.74
N LEU A 26 0.69 37.91 33.16
CA LEU A 26 0.36 38.12 31.74
C LEU A 26 1.36 37.42 30.82
N PHE A 27 2.65 37.50 31.11
CA PHE A 27 3.69 36.83 30.33
C PHE A 27 3.53 35.31 30.37
N LYS A 28 3.29 34.73 31.56
CA LYS A 28 3.00 33.30 31.71
C LYS A 28 1.75 32.87 30.96
N ALA A 29 0.68 33.68 31.03
CA ALA A 29 -0.56 33.41 30.31
C ALA A 29 -0.37 33.48 28.78
N LEU A 30 0.39 34.46 28.29
CA LEU A 30 0.71 34.58 26.87
C LEU A 30 1.48 33.36 26.37
N ILE A 31 2.56 32.98 27.06
CA ILE A 31 3.37 31.82 26.71
C ILE A 31 2.53 30.54 26.72
N GLY A 32 1.73 30.33 27.77
CA GLY A 32 0.85 29.17 27.86
C GLY A 32 -0.13 29.11 26.69
N HIS A 33 -0.78 30.22 26.36
CA HIS A 33 -1.73 30.29 25.25
C HIS A 33 -1.07 30.06 23.88
N PHE A 34 0.13 30.60 23.64
CA PHE A 34 0.88 30.37 22.39
C PHE A 34 1.32 28.91 22.27
N LEU A 35 1.87 28.33 23.34
CA LEU A 35 2.27 26.92 23.37
C LEU A 35 1.09 25.97 23.18
N ASP A 36 -0.03 26.21 23.86
CA ASP A 36 -1.24 25.38 23.72
C ASP A 36 -1.80 25.46 22.30
N LYS A 37 -1.81 26.66 21.70
CA LYS A 37 -2.24 26.86 20.32
C LYS A 37 -1.34 26.14 19.33
N ASP A 38 -0.03 26.25 19.48
CA ASP A 38 0.93 25.59 18.59
C ASP A 38 0.82 24.06 18.74
N VAL A 39 0.77 23.54 19.97
CA VAL A 39 0.60 22.11 20.24
C VAL A 39 -0.72 21.59 19.67
N ALA A 40 -1.82 22.32 19.82
CA ALA A 40 -3.11 21.96 19.24
C ALA A 40 -3.05 21.93 17.71
N GLN A 41 -2.38 22.92 17.10
CA GLN A 41 -2.21 22.98 15.65
C GLN A 41 -1.34 21.84 15.13
N TYR A 42 -0.26 21.48 15.83
CA TYR A 42 0.58 20.33 15.47
C TYR A 42 -0.18 19.01 15.61
N LYS A 43 -0.92 18.81 16.70
CA LYS A 43 -1.78 17.63 16.87
C LYS A 43 -2.80 17.49 15.75
N SER A 44 -3.50 18.57 15.41
CA SER A 44 -4.48 18.59 14.32
C SER A 44 -3.85 18.26 12.96
N LYS A 45 -2.67 18.82 12.64
CA LYS A 45 -1.94 18.48 11.41
C LYS A 45 -1.51 17.01 11.37
N LEU A 46 -1.08 16.47 12.52
CA LEU A 46 -0.67 15.07 12.63
C LEU A 46 -1.85 14.12 12.45
N GLU A 47 -2.99 14.40 13.08
CA GLU A 47 -4.23 13.63 12.91
C GLU A 47 -4.71 13.65 11.45
N ALA A 48 -4.68 14.82 10.79
CA ALA A 48 -5.03 14.93 9.38
C ALA A 48 -4.06 14.15 8.47
N ALA A 49 -2.76 14.15 8.78
CA ALA A 49 -1.77 13.36 8.05
C ALA A 49 -1.98 11.86 8.25
N ASN A 50 -2.24 11.42 9.49
CA ASN A 50 -2.54 10.02 9.81
C ASN A 50 -3.82 9.55 9.11
N LEU A 51 -4.88 10.36 9.11
CA LEU A 51 -6.13 10.05 8.42
C LEU A 51 -5.91 9.94 6.90
N ARG A 52 -5.20 10.90 6.30
CA ARG A 52 -4.83 10.84 4.87
C ARG A 52 -4.02 9.59 4.55
N LEU A 53 -3.09 9.25 5.42
CA LEU A 53 -2.26 8.06 5.29
C LEU A 53 -3.12 6.79 5.38
N GLN A 54 -4.04 6.71 6.33
CA GLN A 54 -4.97 5.59 6.48
C GLN A 54 -5.90 5.44 5.27
N ILE A 55 -6.45 6.54 4.75
CA ILE A 55 -7.29 6.55 3.55
C ILE A 55 -6.47 6.12 2.32
N ALA A 56 -5.27 6.65 2.16
CA ALA A 56 -4.38 6.31 1.05
C ALA A 56 -3.95 4.84 1.11
N TYR A 57 -3.59 4.34 2.29
CA TYR A 57 -3.28 2.93 2.48
C TYR A 57 -4.50 2.05 2.17
N GLY A 58 -5.68 2.39 2.69
CA GLY A 58 -6.92 1.66 2.38
C GLY A 58 -7.19 1.55 0.88
N GLY A 59 -7.12 2.67 0.16
CA GLY A 59 -7.34 2.69 -1.29
C GLY A 59 -6.26 1.97 -2.10
N ILE A 60 -4.99 1.99 -1.66
CA ILE A 60 -3.90 1.26 -2.31
C ILE A 60 -4.08 -0.24 -2.10
N PHE A 61 -4.36 -0.70 -0.88
CA PHE A 61 -4.56 -2.13 -0.60
C PHE A 61 -5.78 -2.70 -1.32
N GLU A 62 -6.86 -1.93 -1.42
CA GLU A 62 -8.04 -2.34 -2.19
C GLU A 62 -7.70 -2.52 -3.67
N ARG A 63 -6.98 -1.56 -4.27
CA ARG A 63 -6.50 -1.68 -5.66
C ARG A 63 -5.54 -2.86 -5.85
N GLN A 64 -4.66 -3.10 -4.89
CA GLN A 64 -3.76 -4.25 -4.90
C GLN A 64 -4.52 -5.56 -4.82
N ALA A 65 -5.50 -5.69 -3.92
CA ALA A 65 -6.32 -6.88 -3.77
C ALA A 65 -7.11 -7.18 -5.05
N ASN A 66 -7.72 -6.15 -5.64
CA ASN A 66 -8.44 -6.28 -6.91
C ASN A 66 -7.50 -6.70 -8.05
N ALA A 67 -6.33 -6.08 -8.17
CA ALA A 67 -5.34 -6.48 -9.17
C ALA A 67 -4.88 -7.93 -9.00
N ILE A 68 -4.63 -8.38 -7.76
CA ILE A 68 -4.26 -9.76 -7.45
C ILE A 68 -5.41 -10.73 -7.79
N LEU A 69 -6.65 -10.38 -7.48
CA LEU A 69 -7.83 -11.21 -7.78
C LEU A 69 -8.08 -11.34 -9.29
N GLU A 70 -7.98 -10.25 -10.04
CA GLU A 70 -8.14 -10.28 -11.49
C GLU A 70 -7.01 -11.07 -12.16
N LEU A 71 -5.77 -10.90 -11.69
CA LEU A 71 -4.63 -11.65 -12.17
C LEU A 71 -4.76 -13.15 -11.84
N TYR A 72 -5.31 -13.50 -10.68
CA TYR A 72 -5.62 -14.88 -10.30
C TYR A 72 -6.59 -15.53 -11.30
N SER A 73 -7.67 -14.83 -11.69
CA SER A 73 -8.60 -15.33 -12.72
C SER A 73 -7.89 -15.56 -14.06
N LYS A 74 -7.07 -14.59 -14.50
CA LYS A 74 -6.34 -14.70 -15.77
C LYS A 74 -5.34 -15.85 -15.78
N VAL A 75 -4.63 -16.09 -14.68
CA VAL A 75 -3.71 -17.23 -14.56
C VAL A 75 -4.46 -18.57 -14.63
N LEU A 76 -5.68 -18.65 -14.08
CA LEU A 76 -6.54 -19.84 -14.23
C LEU A 76 -7.06 -20.01 -15.66
N GLU A 77 -7.35 -18.94 -16.39
CA GLU A 77 -7.73 -19.01 -17.80
C GLU A 77 -6.60 -19.61 -18.66
N LEU A 78 -5.34 -19.34 -18.31
CA LEU A 78 -4.18 -19.95 -18.98
C LEU A 78 -4.12 -21.47 -18.81
N GLU A 79 -4.64 -22.03 -17.71
CA GLU A 79 -4.64 -23.48 -17.51
C GLU A 79 -5.56 -24.20 -18.49
N HIS A 80 -6.76 -23.64 -18.71
CA HIS A 80 -7.73 -24.22 -19.64
C HIS A 80 -7.09 -24.31 -21.04
N GLY A 81 -6.59 -23.19 -21.56
CA GLY A 81 -5.95 -23.18 -22.88
C GLY A 81 -4.61 -23.93 -22.97
N ALA A 82 -3.90 -24.16 -21.85
CA ALA A 82 -2.65 -24.94 -21.83
C ALA A 82 -2.87 -26.46 -21.94
N GLY A 83 -4.13 -26.92 -21.91
CA GLY A 83 -4.48 -28.31 -22.17
C GLY A 83 -4.02 -28.73 -23.57
N SER A 84 -3.05 -29.67 -23.64
CA SER A 84 -2.46 -30.15 -24.90
C SER A 84 -3.45 -30.62 -25.97
N SER A 85 -4.70 -30.93 -25.61
CA SER A 85 -5.78 -31.26 -26.54
C SER A 85 -6.41 -30.04 -27.22
N GLU A 86 -6.45 -28.89 -26.55
CA GLU A 86 -7.10 -27.67 -27.04
C GLU A 86 -6.19 -26.91 -28.02
N ILE A 87 -4.87 -26.92 -27.78
CA ILE A 87 -3.89 -26.22 -28.63
C ILE A 87 -3.68 -26.91 -30.00
N LYS A 88 -4.16 -28.16 -30.17
CA LYS A 88 -4.03 -28.91 -31.42
C LYS A 88 -4.90 -28.37 -32.55
N ASP A 89 -5.99 -27.68 -32.20
CA ASP A 89 -6.87 -27.04 -33.17
C ASP A 89 -6.44 -25.59 -33.42
N PRO A 90 -6.46 -25.08 -34.67
CA PRO A 90 -6.12 -23.68 -34.94
C PRO A 90 -6.95 -22.66 -34.14
N GLN A 91 -8.20 -22.99 -33.78
CA GLN A 91 -9.00 -22.10 -32.95
C GLN A 91 -8.48 -22.08 -31.51
N GLY A 92 -8.27 -23.24 -30.90
CA GLY A 92 -7.75 -23.32 -29.53
C GLY A 92 -6.33 -22.75 -29.39
N TRP A 93 -5.50 -22.86 -30.43
CA TRP A 93 -4.19 -22.18 -30.46
C TRP A 93 -4.33 -20.65 -30.42
N ASN A 94 -5.27 -20.09 -31.19
CA ASN A 94 -5.52 -18.65 -31.20
C ASN A 94 -6.14 -18.17 -29.87
N ASP A 95 -7.10 -18.93 -29.32
CA ASP A 95 -7.74 -18.61 -28.05
C ASP A 95 -6.73 -18.62 -26.89
N TYR A 96 -5.82 -19.60 -26.89
CA TYR A 96 -4.75 -19.68 -25.90
C TYR A 96 -3.75 -18.52 -26.04
N LYS A 97 -3.33 -18.20 -27.27
CA LYS A 97 -2.49 -17.03 -27.54
C LYS A 97 -3.14 -15.74 -27.07
N GLU A 98 -4.44 -15.55 -27.31
CA GLU A 98 -5.18 -14.38 -26.86
C GLU A 98 -5.24 -14.31 -25.33
N SER A 99 -5.43 -15.45 -24.66
CA SER A 99 -5.43 -15.55 -23.19
C SER A 99 -4.08 -15.16 -22.60
N ILE A 100 -2.97 -15.60 -23.20
CA ILE A 100 -1.62 -15.19 -22.81
C ILE A 100 -1.42 -13.69 -22.99
N GLN A 101 -1.85 -13.13 -24.13
CA GLN A 101 -1.73 -11.69 -24.40
C GLN A 101 -2.53 -10.85 -23.41
N LYS A 102 -3.76 -11.28 -23.08
CA LYS A 102 -4.60 -10.62 -22.07
C LYS A 102 -3.97 -10.66 -20.68
N ALA A 103 -3.40 -11.80 -20.28
CA ALA A 103 -2.71 -11.95 -19.01
C ALA A 103 -1.45 -11.06 -18.94
N ALA A 104 -0.64 -11.07 -20.00
CA ALA A 104 0.57 -10.26 -20.09
C ALA A 104 0.28 -8.75 -20.10
N ALA A 105 -0.70 -8.30 -20.88
CA ALA A 105 -1.11 -6.90 -20.93
C ALA A 105 -1.55 -6.41 -19.54
N PHE A 106 -2.44 -7.16 -18.90
CA PHE A 106 -2.92 -6.82 -17.56
C PHE A 106 -1.80 -6.81 -16.52
N TYR A 107 -0.92 -7.81 -16.55
CA TYR A 107 0.26 -7.86 -15.69
C TYR A 107 1.13 -6.61 -15.85
N HIS A 108 1.45 -6.21 -17.08
CA HIS A 108 2.29 -5.05 -17.33
C HIS A 108 1.64 -3.74 -16.87
N GLU A 109 0.32 -3.60 -17.02
CA GLU A 109 -0.42 -2.43 -16.55
C GLU A 109 -0.45 -2.33 -15.02
N GLN A 110 -0.67 -3.45 -14.33
CA GLN A 110 -0.85 -3.48 -12.88
C GLN A 110 0.43 -3.81 -12.11
N ARG A 111 1.58 -3.94 -12.80
CA ARG A 111 2.85 -4.36 -12.21
C ARG A 111 3.28 -3.54 -11.00
N VAL A 112 3.04 -2.23 -11.02
CA VAL A 112 3.39 -1.31 -9.92
C VAL A 112 2.66 -1.65 -8.61
N LEU A 113 1.52 -2.34 -8.69
CA LEU A 113 0.72 -2.74 -7.54
C LEU A 113 1.16 -4.08 -6.95
N LEU A 114 1.99 -4.86 -7.65
CA LEU A 114 2.35 -6.21 -7.24
C LEU A 114 3.54 -6.22 -6.28
N PRO A 115 3.49 -7.02 -5.19
CA PRO A 115 4.66 -7.30 -4.37
C PRO A 115 5.77 -7.97 -5.20
N TYR A 116 7.04 -7.72 -4.84
CA TYR A 116 8.20 -8.21 -5.59
C TYR A 116 8.21 -9.73 -5.79
N ASP A 117 7.86 -10.50 -4.75
CA ASP A 117 7.83 -11.97 -4.83
C ASP A 117 6.75 -12.47 -5.80
N LEU A 118 5.64 -11.73 -5.92
CA LEU A 118 4.54 -12.05 -6.83
C LEU A 118 4.88 -11.64 -8.27
N ASP A 119 5.54 -10.49 -8.45
CA ASP A 119 5.99 -9.99 -9.76
C ASP A 119 6.75 -11.07 -10.54
N LYS A 120 7.75 -11.68 -9.87
CA LYS A 120 8.56 -12.74 -10.47
C LYS A 120 7.74 -13.99 -10.80
N ALA A 121 6.92 -14.48 -9.87
CA ALA A 121 6.16 -15.71 -10.07
C ALA A 121 5.18 -15.61 -11.25
N VAL A 122 4.51 -14.46 -11.37
CA VAL A 122 3.58 -14.17 -12.46
C VAL A 122 4.30 -14.11 -13.79
N LEU A 123 5.44 -13.42 -13.84
CA LEU A 123 6.27 -13.33 -15.04
C LEU A 123 6.74 -14.72 -15.49
N ASP A 124 7.24 -15.53 -14.55
CA ASP A 124 7.68 -16.90 -14.82
C ASP A 124 6.50 -17.72 -15.39
N THR A 125 5.29 -17.57 -14.87
CA THR A 125 4.10 -18.27 -15.37
C THR A 125 3.74 -17.88 -16.80
N ILE A 126 3.76 -16.57 -17.11
CA ILE A 126 3.48 -16.05 -18.46
C ILE A 126 4.55 -16.54 -19.45
N GLN A 127 5.82 -16.55 -19.05
CA GLN A 127 6.92 -17.07 -19.88
C GLN A 127 6.74 -18.56 -20.18
N ASN A 128 6.45 -19.38 -19.17
CA ASN A 128 6.18 -20.80 -19.37
C ASN A 128 4.95 -21.03 -20.26
N ALA A 129 3.91 -20.20 -20.16
CA ALA A 129 2.75 -20.27 -21.06
C ALA A 129 3.12 -19.96 -22.52
N HIS A 130 3.98 -18.96 -22.74
CA HIS A 130 4.54 -18.69 -24.06
C HIS A 130 5.38 -19.85 -24.60
N GLU A 131 6.14 -20.54 -23.75
CA GLU A 131 6.90 -21.73 -24.15
C GLU A 131 5.99 -22.90 -24.55
N VAL A 132 4.88 -23.11 -23.85
CA VAL A 132 3.83 -24.07 -24.25
C VAL A 132 3.26 -23.73 -25.63
N LEU A 133 2.93 -22.45 -25.87
CA LEU A 133 2.43 -21.99 -27.17
C LEU A 133 3.49 -22.11 -28.29
N ALA A 134 4.76 -21.85 -28.00
CA ALA A 134 5.83 -21.94 -28.97
C ALA A 134 6.10 -23.40 -29.35
N SER A 135 6.18 -24.28 -28.34
CA SER A 135 6.44 -25.72 -28.56
C SER A 135 5.29 -26.44 -29.27
N SER A 136 4.05 -25.96 -29.15
CA SER A 136 2.92 -26.53 -29.90
C SER A 136 3.02 -26.33 -31.41
N THR A 137 3.75 -25.32 -31.88
CA THR A 137 4.01 -25.13 -33.31
C THR A 137 4.96 -26.18 -33.90
N CYS A 138 5.73 -26.88 -33.05
CA CYS A 138 6.66 -27.94 -33.45
C CYS A 138 6.05 -29.35 -33.37
N GLY A 139 4.75 -29.47 -33.08
CA GLY A 139 4.05 -30.74 -32.94
C GLY A 139 3.58 -30.99 -31.51
N GLU A 140 3.93 -32.14 -30.94
CA GLU A 140 3.52 -32.49 -29.58
C GLU A 140 4.35 -31.71 -28.54
N VAL A 141 3.66 -30.98 -27.65
CA VAL A 141 4.29 -30.21 -26.58
C VAL A 141 5.02 -31.17 -25.62
N PRO A 142 6.34 -30.97 -25.37
CA PRO A 142 7.07 -31.80 -24.43
C PRO A 142 6.44 -31.77 -23.03
N SER A 143 6.37 -32.94 -22.39
CA SER A 143 5.82 -33.07 -21.03
C SER A 143 6.49 -32.16 -20.01
N ASP A 144 7.79 -31.92 -20.18
CA ASP A 144 8.58 -31.09 -19.28
C ASP A 144 8.14 -29.62 -19.34
N VAL A 145 7.79 -29.12 -20.52
CA VAL A 145 7.28 -27.74 -20.70
C VAL A 145 5.92 -27.58 -20.03
N ILE A 146 5.03 -28.57 -20.18
CA ILE A 146 3.72 -28.58 -19.50
C ILE A 146 3.89 -28.64 -17.98
N ASN A 147 4.83 -29.46 -17.49
CA ASN A 147 5.10 -29.59 -16.07
C ASN A 147 5.70 -28.31 -15.47
N ASN A 148 6.61 -27.66 -16.19
CA ASN A 148 7.19 -26.37 -15.79
C ASN A 148 6.12 -25.28 -15.71
N PHE A 149 5.24 -25.20 -16.71
CA PHE A 149 4.10 -24.29 -16.68
C PHE A 149 3.18 -24.56 -15.48
N ARG A 150 2.81 -25.81 -15.24
CA ARG A 150 1.97 -26.19 -14.08
C ARG A 150 2.62 -25.80 -12.76
N ALA A 151 3.91 -26.07 -12.59
CA ALA A 151 4.65 -25.73 -11.39
C ALA A 151 4.72 -24.21 -11.17
N ALA A 152 5.01 -23.43 -12.21
CA ALA A 152 5.05 -21.97 -12.15
C ALA A 152 3.67 -21.37 -11.82
N LYS A 153 2.62 -21.89 -12.46
CA LYS A 153 1.23 -21.52 -12.19
C LYS A 153 0.85 -21.80 -10.75
N ASP A 154 1.09 -23.02 -10.26
CA ASP A 154 0.72 -23.40 -8.89
C ASP A 154 1.48 -22.58 -7.83
N ALA A 155 2.76 -22.29 -8.08
CA ALA A 155 3.55 -21.39 -7.23
C ALA A 155 2.96 -19.98 -7.20
N THR A 156 2.52 -19.46 -8.35
CA THR A 156 1.88 -18.14 -8.48
C THR A 156 0.55 -18.10 -7.75
N LEU A 157 -0.33 -19.08 -7.98
CA LEU A 157 -1.62 -19.16 -7.30
C LEU A 157 -1.45 -19.31 -5.78
N TYR A 158 -0.43 -20.04 -5.32
CA TYR A 158 -0.09 -20.14 -3.91
C TYR A 158 0.35 -18.79 -3.34
N ALA A 159 1.24 -18.07 -4.03
CA ALA A 159 1.70 -16.75 -3.61
C ALA A 159 0.53 -15.75 -3.51
N MET A 160 -0.37 -15.74 -4.50
CA MET A 160 -1.59 -14.92 -4.49
C MET A 160 -2.50 -15.27 -3.31
N ARG A 161 -2.78 -16.56 -3.07
CA ARG A 161 -3.61 -17.01 -1.94
C ARG A 161 -3.01 -16.62 -0.60
N LYS A 162 -1.69 -16.76 -0.44
CA LYS A 162 -0.98 -16.36 0.78
C LYS A 162 -1.19 -14.87 1.05
N LEU A 163 -1.01 -14.02 0.04
CA LEU A 163 -1.19 -12.57 0.17
C LEU A 163 -2.64 -12.19 0.50
N LEU A 164 -3.62 -12.80 -0.17
CA LEU A 164 -5.04 -12.55 0.10
C LEU A 164 -5.46 -13.05 1.49
N SER A 165 -4.91 -14.17 1.97
CA SER A 165 -5.21 -14.72 3.30
C SER A 165 -4.68 -13.86 4.46
N VAL A 166 -3.53 -13.20 4.27
CA VAL A 166 -2.95 -12.31 5.30
C VAL A 166 -3.79 -11.04 5.46
N GLY A 167 -4.40 -10.54 4.39
CA GLY A 167 -5.33 -9.40 4.44
C GLY A 167 -6.61 -9.68 5.23
N VAL A 168 -7.11 -10.93 5.21
CA VAL A 168 -8.34 -11.33 5.94
C VAL A 168 -8.11 -11.34 7.46
N SER A 169 -6.91 -11.69 7.94
CA SER A 169 -6.60 -11.73 9.37
C SER A 169 -6.48 -10.36 10.05
N SER A 170 -6.31 -9.27 9.28
CA SER A 170 -6.09 -7.93 9.86
C SER A 170 -7.40 -7.15 10.12
N ASN A 171 -8.55 -7.68 9.70
CA ASN A 171 -9.86 -7.04 9.87
C ASN A 171 -10.66 -7.55 11.10
N GLU A 172 -10.04 -8.35 11.97
CA GLU A 172 -10.68 -8.94 13.16
C GLU A 172 -10.09 -8.48 14.51
N LYS A 173 -9.53 -7.26 14.60
CA LYS A 173 -9.13 -6.67 15.89
C LYS A 173 -9.62 -5.26 16.08
#